data_AF-A0A8C2V437-F1
#
_entry.id   AF-A0A8C2V437-F1
#
_cell.length_a   1.000
_cell.length_b   1.000
_cell.length_c   1.000
_cell.angle_alpha   90.00
_cell.angle_beta   90.00
_cell.angle_gamma   90.00
#
_symmetry.space_group_name_H-M   'P 1'
#
loop_
_entity.id
_entity.type
_entity.pdbx_description
1 polymer ?
#
loop_
_entity_poly.entity_id
_entity_poly.type
_entity_poly.pdbx_seq_one_letter_code
_entity_poly.pdbx_strand_id
1 'polypeptide(L)'
;EETWRIEMIMTDLERANQRAEVAQREAETLREQLSSANHSLQLASQIQKAPDVVENPKLTPKPEQAIEVLTRSSLEVELAAKEREIAQLVEDVQRLQASLTKLRENSASQISQLEQQLSAKNSTLKQLEEKLKGQADYEEVKKELNILKSMEFAPSEGTGTQDAAKPLEVLLLEKNRSLQSENAALRISNSDLSGRCAELQVHITEAMATTAEQRELIARLEQDLSTIQSIQRPDAEVSPIGRHFPGSEGTSGSLPEGQVDSLLSIISSQRERFRARNQELEAESRLAQHTIQALQGELDSLRADNIKLFEKIKFLQSYPGRGGSSDDTELRYSSQYEERLDPFSSFSKRERQRKYLSLSPWDKATLSMGRLVLSNKMARTISFFYTLFLHCLVFLVLYKLAWSESVERDCAATCAKKFADHLHKFHENDNGAVAGDLWQ
;
A
#
# COMPACT_ATOMS: atom_id res chain seq x y z
N GLU A 1 34.15 -5.23 -0.50
CA GLU A 1 35.11 -5.96 0.36
C GLU A 1 36.24 -6.58 -0.46
N GLU A 2 35.95 -7.29 -1.55
CA GLU A 2 36.97 -7.89 -2.44
C GLU A 2 37.88 -6.85 -3.12
N THR A 3 37.33 -5.73 -3.57
CA THR A 3 38.11 -4.64 -4.19
C THR A 3 39.16 -4.05 -3.25
N TRP A 4 38.80 -3.84 -1.97
CA TRP A 4 39.70 -3.32 -0.95
C TRP A 4 40.81 -4.31 -0.58
N ARG A 5 40.52 -5.61 -0.57
CA ARG A 5 41.53 -6.65 -0.37
C ARG A 5 42.55 -6.69 -1.51
N ILE A 6 42.11 -6.53 -2.75
CA ILE A 6 42.99 -6.48 -3.93
C ILE A 6 43.91 -5.25 -3.85
N GLU A 7 43.36 -4.08 -3.52
CA GLU A 7 44.13 -2.84 -3.39
C GLU A 7 45.19 -2.91 -2.29
N MET A 8 44.86 -3.52 -1.14
CA MET A 8 45.81 -3.76 -0.05
C MET A 8 46.94 -4.71 -0.48
N ILE A 9 46.62 -5.81 -1.17
CA ILE A 9 47.61 -6.77 -1.67
C ILE A 9 48.52 -6.12 -2.72
N MET A 10 47.98 -5.29 -3.62
CA MET A 10 48.77 -4.55 -4.60
C MET A 10 49.75 -3.59 -3.92
N THR A 11 49.29 -2.86 -2.90
CA THR A 11 50.13 -1.92 -2.15
C THR A 11 51.26 -2.63 -1.39
N ASP A 12 50.98 -3.79 -0.81
CA ASP A 12 51.99 -4.59 -0.12
C ASP A 12 52.97 -5.26 -1.10
N LEU A 13 52.49 -5.67 -2.28
CA LEU A 13 53.34 -6.19 -3.36
C LEU A 13 54.29 -5.11 -3.88
N GLU A 14 53.79 -3.89 -4.08
CA GLU A 14 54.58 -2.75 -4.54
C GLU A 14 55.64 -2.37 -3.50
N ARG A 15 55.28 -2.35 -2.22
CA ARG A 15 56.23 -2.14 -1.12
C ARG A 15 57.29 -3.24 -1.03
N ALA A 16 56.91 -4.50 -1.24
CA ALA A 16 57.86 -5.62 -1.26
C ALA A 16 58.82 -5.52 -2.45
N ASN A 17 58.32 -5.11 -3.62
CA ASN A 17 59.12 -4.92 -4.81
C ASN A 17 60.14 -3.78 -4.64
N GLN A 18 59.73 -2.66 -4.03
CA GLN A 18 60.66 -1.56 -3.70
C GLN A 18 61.81 -2.02 -2.79
N ARG A 19 61.52 -2.85 -1.78
CA ARG A 19 62.55 -3.39 -0.88
C ARG A 19 63.50 -4.34 -1.59
N ALA A 20 62.98 -5.18 -2.49
CA ALA A 20 63.80 -6.07 -3.29
C ALA A 20 64.75 -5.29 -4.21
N GLU A 21 64.27 -4.22 -4.82
CA GLU A 21 65.07 -3.36 -5.69
C GLU A 21 66.18 -2.63 -4.93
N VAL A 22 65.90 -2.14 -3.70
CA VAL A 22 66.94 -1.55 -2.83
C VAL A 22 67.98 -2.59 -2.43
N ALA A 23 67.56 -3.79 -2.01
CA ALA A 23 68.48 -4.88 -1.67
C ALA A 23 69.35 -5.32 -2.86
N GLN A 24 68.80 -5.30 -4.08
CA GLN A 24 69.57 -5.59 -5.30
C GLN A 24 70.65 -4.53 -5.56
N ARG A 25 70.31 -3.24 -5.44
CA ARG A 25 71.30 -2.15 -5.56
C ARG A 25 72.40 -2.28 -4.51
N GLU A 26 72.06 -2.58 -3.27
CA GLU A 26 73.05 -2.82 -2.21
C GLU A 26 73.97 -4.00 -2.55
N ALA A 27 73.43 -5.11 -3.05
CA ALA A 27 74.23 -6.26 -3.48
C ALA A 27 75.16 -5.93 -4.67
N GLU A 28 74.70 -5.13 -5.62
CA GLU A 28 75.51 -4.65 -6.75
C GLU A 28 76.66 -3.75 -6.27
N THR A 29 76.40 -2.81 -5.37
CA THR A 29 77.46 -1.96 -4.79
C THR A 29 78.50 -2.76 -4.00
N LEU A 30 78.06 -3.75 -3.21
CA LEU A 30 78.99 -4.65 -2.50
C LEU A 30 79.84 -5.48 -3.47
N ARG A 31 79.26 -5.91 -4.60
CA ARG A 31 79.98 -6.65 -5.65
C ARG A 31 81.04 -5.77 -6.32
N GLU A 32 80.72 -4.51 -6.61
CA GLU A 32 81.69 -3.54 -7.13
C GLU A 32 82.81 -3.26 -6.14
N GLN A 33 82.48 -3.06 -4.85
CA GLN A 33 83.49 -2.89 -3.80
C GLN A 33 84.41 -4.10 -3.68
N LEU A 34 83.87 -5.31 -3.73
CA LEU A 34 84.65 -6.54 -3.64
C LEU A 34 85.53 -6.73 -4.88
N SER A 35 85.06 -6.35 -6.07
CA SER A 35 85.87 -6.33 -7.29
C SER A 35 87.02 -5.32 -7.21
N SER A 36 86.76 -4.11 -6.69
CA SER A 36 87.78 -3.08 -6.50
C SER A 36 88.84 -3.50 -5.47
N ALA A 37 88.40 -4.11 -4.37
CA ALA A 37 89.28 -4.67 -3.35
C ALA A 37 90.15 -5.80 -3.91
N ASN A 38 89.59 -6.71 -4.71
CA ASN A 38 90.34 -7.77 -5.39
C ASN A 38 91.37 -7.20 -6.37
N HIS A 39 91.02 -6.19 -7.16
CA HIS A 39 91.95 -5.54 -8.08
C HIS A 39 93.11 -4.86 -7.33
N SER A 40 92.81 -4.21 -6.20
CA SER A 40 93.82 -3.58 -5.33
C SER A 40 94.76 -4.62 -4.69
N LEU A 41 94.22 -5.76 -4.25
CA LEU A 41 95.00 -6.89 -3.73
C LEU A 41 95.93 -7.47 -4.80
N GLN A 42 95.45 -7.58 -6.04
CA GLN A 42 96.23 -8.08 -7.17
C GLN A 42 97.39 -7.13 -7.54
N LEU A 43 97.18 -5.81 -7.47
CA LEU A 43 98.23 -4.82 -7.65
C LEU A 43 99.27 -4.90 -6.52
N ALA A 44 98.84 -5.02 -5.26
CA ALA A 44 99.73 -5.21 -4.12
C ALA A 44 100.56 -6.50 -4.22
N SER A 45 99.94 -7.60 -4.66
CA SER A 45 100.63 -8.88 -4.91
C SER A 45 101.67 -8.79 -6.04
N GLN A 46 101.40 -7.99 -7.08
CA GLN A 46 102.38 -7.74 -8.15
C GLN A 46 103.59 -6.93 -7.67
N ILE A 47 103.37 -5.93 -6.79
CA ILE A 47 104.46 -5.17 -6.17
C ILE A 47 105.34 -6.08 -5.30
N GLN A 48 104.75 -7.07 -4.62
CA GLN A 48 105.48 -8.04 -3.80
C GLN A 48 106.21 -9.14 -4.60
N LYS A 49 105.87 -9.33 -5.88
CA LYS A 49 106.50 -10.31 -6.79
C LYS A 49 107.63 -9.74 -7.66
N ALA A 50 108.01 -8.48 -7.49
CA ALA A 50 109.16 -7.90 -8.19
C ALA A 50 110.46 -8.58 -7.70
N PRO A 51 111.27 -9.21 -8.59
CA PRO A 51 112.52 -9.83 -8.19
C PRO A 51 113.58 -8.77 -7.86
N ASP A 52 114.33 -9.07 -6.80
CA ASP A 52 115.56 -8.42 -6.36
C ASP A 52 116.56 -8.30 -7.53
N VAL A 53 116.72 -7.10 -8.10
CA VAL A 53 117.86 -6.74 -8.95
C VAL A 53 118.45 -5.44 -8.45
N VAL A 54 119.56 -5.61 -7.75
CA VAL A 54 120.46 -4.60 -7.21
C VAL A 54 121.16 -3.86 -8.35
N GLU A 55 121.17 -2.52 -8.32
CA GLU A 55 122.35 -1.63 -8.49
C GLU A 55 121.93 -0.20 -8.91
N ASN A 56 121.65 0.67 -7.91
CA ASN A 56 121.99 2.11 -7.96
C ASN A 56 121.71 2.79 -6.59
N PRO A 57 122.73 3.24 -5.83
CA PRO A 57 122.53 3.78 -4.48
C PRO A 57 122.19 5.28 -4.47
N LYS A 58 121.30 5.76 -5.35
CA LYS A 58 120.84 7.16 -5.33
C LYS A 58 119.49 7.38 -5.99
N LEU A 59 118.45 6.83 -5.37
CA LEU A 59 117.13 7.42 -5.11
C LEU A 59 116.22 6.27 -4.67
N THR A 60 116.47 5.77 -3.46
CA THR A 60 115.40 5.13 -2.69
C THR A 60 114.29 6.17 -2.52
N PRO A 61 113.00 5.84 -2.74
CA PRO A 61 111.92 6.75 -2.35
C PRO A 61 112.05 6.92 -0.83
N LYS A 62 112.25 8.17 -0.40
CA LYS A 62 112.41 8.49 1.03
C LYS A 62 111.20 7.96 1.79
N PRO A 63 111.38 7.29 2.95
CA PRO A 63 110.26 6.82 3.78
C PRO A 63 109.29 7.94 4.18
N GLU A 64 109.73 9.20 4.15
CA GLU A 64 108.93 10.40 4.39
C GLU A 64 107.77 10.59 3.38
N GLN A 65 108.00 10.33 2.08
CA GLN A 65 106.94 10.47 1.06
C GLN A 65 105.86 9.39 1.20
N ALA A 66 106.24 8.17 1.60
CA ALA A 66 105.28 7.11 1.86
C ALA A 66 104.39 7.43 3.09
N ILE A 67 104.97 8.01 4.14
CA ILE A 67 104.23 8.44 5.34
C ILE A 67 103.26 9.59 5.02
N GLU A 68 103.66 10.54 4.19
CA GLU A 68 102.80 11.65 3.75
C GLU A 68 101.62 11.17 2.90
N VAL A 69 101.84 10.22 1.99
CA VAL A 69 100.75 9.61 1.20
C VAL A 69 99.80 8.81 2.09
N LEU A 70 100.31 8.07 3.08
CA LEU A 70 99.49 7.32 4.03
C LEU A 70 98.64 8.23 4.93
N THR A 71 99.21 9.32 5.43
CA THR A 71 98.46 10.29 6.26
C THR A 71 97.41 11.05 5.45
N ARG A 72 97.73 11.44 4.22
CA ARG A 72 96.76 12.01 3.28
C ARG A 72 95.62 11.03 2.97
N SER A 73 95.94 9.77 2.70
CA SER A 73 94.93 8.72 2.48
C SER A 73 94.04 8.50 3.71
N SER A 74 94.62 8.52 4.92
CA SER A 74 93.86 8.43 6.17
C SER A 74 92.89 9.60 6.35
N LEU A 75 93.33 10.83 6.05
CA LEU A 75 92.48 12.02 6.12
C LEU A 75 91.37 12.01 5.05
N GLU A 76 91.65 11.52 3.84
CA GLU A 76 90.64 11.36 2.78
C GLU A 76 89.57 10.33 3.19
N VAL A 77 89.95 9.24 3.86
CA VAL A 77 89.01 8.25 4.39
C VAL A 77 88.15 8.84 5.51
N GLU A 78 88.73 9.63 6.42
CA GLU A 78 87.99 10.29 7.50
C GLU A 78 87.03 11.36 6.97
N LEU A 79 87.46 12.16 5.98
CA LEU A 79 86.62 13.12 5.29
C LEU A 79 85.44 12.42 4.62
N ALA A 80 85.68 11.33 3.88
CA ALA A 80 84.62 10.54 3.27
C ALA A 80 83.68 9.92 4.32
N ALA A 81 84.19 9.52 5.49
CA ALA A 81 83.35 9.06 6.60
C ALA A 81 82.45 10.17 7.15
N LYS A 82 82.99 11.38 7.32
CA LYS A 82 82.22 12.55 7.76
C LYS A 82 81.20 13.02 6.72
N GLU A 83 81.53 12.96 5.44
CA GLU A 83 80.59 13.25 4.35
C GLU A 83 79.41 12.27 4.33
N ARG A 84 79.66 10.98 4.57
CA ARG A 84 78.58 9.98 4.73
C ARG A 84 77.73 10.25 5.96
N GLU A 85 78.34 10.62 7.09
CA GLU A 85 77.62 10.99 8.32
C GLU A 85 76.72 12.21 8.10
N ILE A 86 77.23 13.25 7.42
CA ILE A 86 76.45 14.44 7.04
C ILE A 86 75.29 14.05 6.12
N ALA A 87 75.52 13.21 5.11
CA ALA A 87 74.46 12.75 4.21
C ALA A 87 73.36 12.00 4.98
N GLN A 88 73.74 11.12 5.91
CA GLN A 88 72.79 10.39 6.77
C GLN A 88 71.97 11.33 7.66
N LEU A 89 72.62 12.32 8.28
CA LEU A 89 71.93 13.32 9.12
C LEU A 89 70.96 14.18 8.30
N VAL A 90 71.31 14.53 7.06
CA VAL A 90 70.41 15.26 6.16
C VAL A 90 69.19 14.42 5.80
N GLU A 91 69.39 13.14 5.49
CA GLU A 91 68.27 12.21 5.23
C GLU A 91 67.37 12.05 6.47
N ASP A 92 67.95 11.92 7.66
CA ASP A 92 67.21 11.82 8.91
C ASP A 92 66.39 13.09 9.21
N VAL A 93 66.98 14.27 8.97
CA VAL A 93 66.27 15.55 9.10
C VAL A 93 65.11 15.63 8.11
N GLN A 94 65.31 15.23 6.84
CA GLN A 94 64.25 15.22 5.83
C GLN A 94 63.14 14.24 6.21
N ARG A 95 63.49 13.04 6.70
CA ARG A 95 62.53 12.02 7.17
C ARG A 95 61.72 12.51 8.37
N LEU A 96 62.38 13.15 9.34
CA LEU A 96 61.72 13.72 10.51
C LEU A 96 60.81 14.89 10.12
N GLN A 97 61.24 15.75 9.20
CA GLN A 97 60.41 16.83 8.66
C GLN A 97 59.15 16.28 7.97
N ALA A 98 59.29 15.25 7.13
CA ALA A 98 58.15 14.59 6.47
C ALA A 98 57.19 13.91 7.47
N SER A 99 57.74 13.30 8.52
CA SER A 99 56.92 12.73 9.60
C SER A 99 56.15 13.81 10.37
N LEU A 100 56.79 14.95 10.63
CA LEU A 100 56.20 16.07 11.34
C LEU A 100 55.12 16.78 10.51
N THR A 101 55.31 16.96 9.21
CA THR A 101 54.27 17.50 8.31
C THR A 101 53.08 16.56 8.25
N LYS A 102 53.31 15.25 8.08
CA LYS A 102 52.24 14.25 8.08
C LYS A 102 51.46 14.24 9.40
N LEU A 103 52.15 14.34 10.54
CA LEU A 103 51.49 14.43 11.84
C LEU A 103 50.65 15.71 11.98
N ARG A 104 51.14 16.84 11.48
CA ARG A 104 50.40 18.12 11.45
C ARG A 104 49.16 18.04 10.57
N GLU A 105 49.25 17.43 9.39
CA GLU A 105 48.11 17.26 8.49
C GLU A 105 47.05 16.30 9.08
N ASN A 106 47.51 15.21 9.69
CA ASN A 106 46.63 14.26 10.37
C ASN A 106 45.92 14.91 11.57
N SER A 107 46.63 15.68 12.38
CA SER A 107 46.02 16.36 13.53
C SER A 107 45.07 17.48 13.08
N ALA A 108 45.44 18.26 12.06
CA ALA A 108 44.57 19.29 11.50
C ALA A 108 43.27 18.72 10.91
N SER A 109 43.36 17.61 10.17
CA SER A 109 42.17 16.93 9.63
C SER A 109 41.29 16.34 10.74
N GLN A 110 41.88 15.76 11.78
CA GLN A 110 41.13 15.26 12.94
C GLN A 110 40.44 16.40 13.71
N ILE A 111 41.11 17.54 13.93
CA ILE A 111 40.52 18.73 14.56
C ILE A 111 39.33 19.22 13.73
N SER A 112 39.50 19.37 12.42
CA SER A 112 38.42 19.82 11.53
C SER A 112 37.22 18.86 11.55
N GLN A 113 37.46 17.55 11.59
CA GLN A 113 36.40 16.55 11.69
C GLN A 113 35.64 16.65 13.02
N LEU A 114 36.34 16.82 14.13
CA LEU A 114 35.73 16.98 15.46
C LEU A 114 34.95 18.30 15.55
N GLU A 115 35.47 19.40 15.01
CA GLU A 115 34.76 20.68 14.93
C GLU A 115 33.47 20.57 14.11
N GLN A 116 33.52 19.89 12.97
CA GLN A 116 32.33 19.64 12.15
C GLN A 116 31.29 18.80 12.91
N GLN A 117 31.71 17.73 13.59
CA GLN A 117 30.82 16.92 14.42
C GLN A 117 30.20 17.72 15.57
N LEU A 118 30.98 18.56 16.24
CA LEU A 118 30.51 19.42 17.32
C LEU A 118 29.48 20.43 16.81
N SER A 119 29.73 21.03 15.65
CA SER A 119 28.78 21.96 15.00
C SER A 119 27.46 21.27 14.64
N ALA A 120 27.52 20.04 14.11
CA ALA A 120 26.35 19.24 13.77
C ALA A 120 25.57 18.81 15.02
N LYS A 121 26.25 18.42 16.10
CA LYS A 121 25.59 18.10 17.37
C LYS A 121 24.92 19.34 17.97
N ASN A 122 25.57 20.49 17.94
CA ASN A 122 24.98 21.75 18.41
C ASN A 122 23.75 22.17 17.60
N SER A 123 23.73 21.96 16.28
CA SER A 123 22.53 22.26 15.49
C SER A 123 21.37 21.31 15.82
N THR A 124 21.64 20.01 16.03
CA THR A 124 20.60 19.06 16.45
C THR A 124 20.07 19.36 17.85
N LEU A 125 20.92 19.79 18.79
CA LEU A 125 20.49 20.21 20.13
C LEU A 125 19.56 21.41 20.04
N LYS A 126 19.92 22.45 19.27
CA LYS A 126 19.05 23.62 19.06
C LYS A 126 17.69 23.23 18.47
N GLN A 127 17.66 22.32 17.51
CA GLN A 127 16.40 21.82 16.93
C GLN A 127 15.55 21.06 17.95
N LEU A 128 16.17 20.25 18.81
CA LEU A 128 15.47 19.52 19.87
C LEU A 128 14.95 20.47 20.96
N GLU A 129 15.73 21.48 21.34
CA GLU A 129 15.31 22.54 22.26
C GLU A 129 14.13 23.33 21.71
N GLU A 130 14.13 23.68 20.42
CA GLU A 130 13.02 24.36 19.77
C GLU A 130 11.76 23.50 19.72
N LYS A 131 11.89 22.20 19.40
CA LYS A 131 10.77 21.25 19.45
C LYS A 131 10.21 21.11 20.87
N LEU A 132 11.07 21.01 21.88
CA LEU A 132 10.65 20.91 23.27
C LEU A 132 9.91 22.18 23.72
N LYS A 133 10.42 23.36 23.33
CA LYS A 133 9.74 24.64 23.59
C LYS A 133 8.40 24.74 22.86
N GLY A 134 8.32 24.23 21.63
CA GLY A 134 7.07 24.14 20.87
C GLY A 134 6.04 23.16 21.46
N GLN A 135 6.46 22.27 22.37
CA GLN A 135 5.60 21.33 23.09
C GLN A 135 5.35 21.76 24.55
N ALA A 136 5.66 23.01 24.91
CA ALA A 136 5.51 23.50 26.28
C ALA A 136 4.06 23.47 26.80
N ASP A 137 3.08 23.49 25.89
CA ASP A 137 1.64 23.47 26.14
C ASP A 137 1.06 22.05 26.30
N TYR A 138 1.86 20.99 26.12
CA TYR A 138 1.38 19.61 26.19
C TYR A 138 0.67 19.28 27.51
N GLU A 139 1.19 19.75 28.65
CA GLU A 139 0.57 19.51 29.96
C GLU A 139 -0.72 20.33 30.16
N GLU A 140 -0.87 21.47 29.49
CA GLU A 140 -2.10 22.26 29.52
C GLU A 140 -3.18 21.60 28.65
N VAL A 141 -2.85 21.23 27.41
CA VAL A 141 -3.75 20.47 26.52
C VAL A 141 -4.18 19.14 27.15
N LYS A 142 -3.27 18.45 27.85
CA LYS A 142 -3.58 17.21 28.57
C LYS A 142 -4.53 17.44 29.75
N LYS A 143 -4.39 18.56 30.48
CA LYS A 143 -5.33 18.93 31.54
C LYS A 143 -6.70 19.25 30.96
N GLU A 144 -6.77 20.06 29.91
CA GLU A 144 -8.02 20.38 29.21
C GLU A 144 -8.70 19.11 28.69
N LEU A 145 -7.96 18.21 28.06
CA LEU A 145 -8.46 16.92 27.59
C LEU A 145 -9.00 16.07 28.74
N ASN A 146 -8.33 16.05 29.89
CA ASN A 146 -8.79 15.31 31.06
C ASN A 146 -10.04 15.94 31.68
N ILE A 147 -10.15 17.26 31.68
CA ILE A 147 -11.35 17.99 32.10
C ILE A 147 -12.52 17.66 31.16
N LEU A 148 -12.32 17.75 29.85
CA LEU A 148 -13.30 17.34 28.83
C LEU A 148 -13.72 15.89 29.02
N LYS A 149 -12.77 14.97 29.21
CA LYS A 149 -13.05 13.56 29.51
C LYS A 149 -13.92 13.41 30.76
N SER A 150 -13.64 14.17 31.82
CA SER A 150 -14.41 14.12 33.06
C SER A 150 -15.81 14.74 32.94
N MET A 151 -15.97 15.76 32.09
CA MET A 151 -17.25 16.46 31.88
C MET A 151 -18.17 15.69 30.92
N GLU A 152 -17.62 15.07 29.88
CA GLU A 152 -18.37 14.37 28.84
C GLU A 152 -18.67 12.91 29.19
N PHE A 153 -17.84 12.28 30.05
CA PHE A 153 -17.99 10.89 30.48
C PHE A 153 -18.21 10.72 31.98
N ALA A 154 -18.68 11.77 32.69
CA ALA A 154 -19.21 11.59 34.04
C ALA A 154 -20.38 10.57 33.97
N PRO A 155 -20.31 9.43 34.67
CA PRO A 155 -21.39 8.46 34.66
C PRO A 155 -22.60 9.10 35.35
N SER A 156 -23.65 9.36 34.57
CA SER A 156 -24.97 9.60 35.13
C SER A 156 -25.41 8.28 35.78
N GLU A 157 -25.32 8.26 37.10
CA GLU A 157 -25.70 7.20 38.01
C GLU A 157 -24.84 5.93 38.05
N GLY A 158 -24.13 5.80 39.19
CA GLY A 158 -23.99 4.55 39.92
C GLY A 158 -23.35 3.36 39.21
N THR A 159 -22.03 3.30 39.15
CA THR A 159 -21.26 2.08 39.48
C THR A 159 -19.77 2.43 39.63
N GLY A 160 -19.14 1.83 40.62
CA GLY A 160 -17.86 2.26 41.18
C GLY A 160 -16.66 2.14 40.24
N THR A 161 -15.81 3.16 40.31
CA THR A 161 -14.35 3.02 40.49
C THR A 161 -13.61 1.93 39.70
N GLN A 162 -13.79 1.79 38.37
CA GLN A 162 -12.78 1.19 37.47
C GLN A 162 -12.80 1.70 36.00
N ASP A 163 -13.72 2.59 35.61
CA ASP A 163 -13.91 2.92 34.18
C ASP A 163 -12.96 3.99 33.59
N ALA A 164 -12.00 4.50 34.37
CA ALA A 164 -11.01 5.46 33.88
C ALA A 164 -10.07 4.88 32.79
N ALA A 165 -10.04 3.54 32.62
CA ALA A 165 -9.15 2.82 31.72
C ALA A 165 -9.70 2.60 30.29
N LYS A 166 -10.99 2.92 30.03
CA LYS A 166 -11.52 2.80 28.67
C LYS A 166 -10.92 3.92 27.79
N PRO A 167 -10.30 3.58 26.63
CA PRO A 167 -9.77 4.59 25.72
C PRO A 167 -10.91 5.48 25.22
N LEU A 168 -10.61 6.77 25.03
CA LEU A 168 -11.57 7.82 24.66
C LEU A 168 -12.43 7.42 23.45
N GLU A 169 -11.81 6.73 22.48
CA GLU A 169 -12.48 6.18 21.31
C GLU A 169 -13.61 5.22 21.65
N VAL A 170 -13.44 4.34 22.64
CA VAL A 170 -14.48 3.38 23.07
C VAL A 170 -15.64 4.09 23.74
N LEU A 171 -15.37 5.09 24.58
CA LEU A 171 -16.41 5.86 25.24
C LEU A 171 -17.20 6.72 24.24
N LEU A 172 -16.51 7.34 23.27
CA LEU A 172 -17.15 8.07 22.17
C LEU A 172 -18.00 7.15 21.30
N LEU A 173 -17.51 5.95 20.97
CA LEU A 173 -18.27 4.96 20.20
C LEU A 173 -19.50 4.48 20.95
N GLU A 174 -19.40 4.22 22.25
CA GLU A 174 -20.53 3.81 23.09
C GLU A 174 -21.60 4.90 23.17
N LYS A 175 -21.18 6.16 23.35
CA LYS A 175 -22.11 7.30 23.35
C LYS A 175 -22.71 7.55 21.97
N ASN A 176 -21.93 7.45 20.89
CA ASN A 176 -22.43 7.56 19.52
C ASN A 176 -23.48 6.48 19.23
N ARG A 177 -23.21 5.23 19.65
CA ARG A 177 -24.18 4.13 19.54
C ARG A 177 -25.44 4.38 20.36
N SER A 178 -25.31 4.90 21.58
CA SER A 178 -26.45 5.29 22.42
C SER A 178 -27.29 6.40 21.77
N LEU A 179 -26.67 7.48 21.30
CA LEU A 179 -27.34 8.57 20.60
C LEU A 179 -27.99 8.12 19.28
N GLN A 180 -27.36 7.18 18.55
CA GLN A 180 -27.96 6.56 17.37
C GLN A 180 -29.21 5.75 17.73
N SER A 181 -29.17 4.99 18.83
CA SER A 181 -30.33 4.21 19.30
C SER A 181 -31.49 5.12 19.72
N GLU A 182 -31.20 6.22 20.40
CA GLU A 182 -32.18 7.22 20.82
C GLU A 182 -32.78 7.95 19.60
N ASN A 183 -31.94 8.33 18.63
CA ASN A 183 -32.41 8.90 17.36
C ASN A 183 -33.31 7.92 16.58
N ALA A 184 -32.96 6.63 16.55
CA ALA A 184 -33.79 5.62 15.90
C ALA A 184 -35.15 5.49 16.61
N ALA A 185 -35.17 5.46 17.94
CA ALA A 185 -36.40 5.42 18.73
C ALA A 185 -37.28 6.66 18.51
N LEU A 186 -36.69 7.86 18.52
CA LEU A 186 -37.40 9.10 18.23
C LEU A 186 -37.95 9.15 16.80
N ARG A 187 -37.22 8.61 15.81
CA ARG A 187 -37.71 8.50 14.43
C ARG A 187 -38.93 7.58 14.31
N ILE A 188 -38.91 6.43 14.99
CA ILE A 188 -40.06 5.52 15.03
C ILE A 188 -41.26 6.21 15.69
N SER A 189 -41.07 6.82 16.86
CA SER A 189 -42.14 7.53 17.55
C SER A 189 -42.73 8.69 16.72
N ASN A 190 -41.89 9.43 16.00
CA ASN A 190 -42.35 10.50 15.12
C ASN A 190 -43.13 9.95 13.91
N SER A 191 -42.68 8.83 13.33
CA SER A 191 -43.43 8.13 12.27
C SER A 191 -44.79 7.65 12.76
N ASP A 192 -44.86 7.06 13.96
CA ASP A 192 -46.12 6.58 14.55
C ASP A 192 -47.08 7.73 14.85
N LEU A 193 -46.58 8.82 15.43
CA LEU A 193 -47.38 10.03 15.69
C LEU A 193 -47.88 10.65 14.37
N SER A 194 -47.02 10.76 13.36
CA SER A 194 -47.42 11.24 12.03
C SER A 194 -48.49 10.34 11.40
N GLY A 195 -48.38 9.02 11.56
CA GLY A 195 -49.39 8.06 11.11
C GLY A 195 -50.74 8.27 11.79
N ARG A 196 -50.75 8.43 13.13
CA ARG A 196 -51.96 8.73 13.90
C ARG A 196 -52.59 10.07 13.52
N CYS A 197 -51.77 11.09 13.23
CA CYS A 197 -52.27 12.37 12.72
C CYS A 197 -52.94 12.21 11.35
N ALA A 198 -52.37 11.42 10.45
CA ALA A 198 -52.97 11.15 9.14
C ALA A 198 -54.29 10.37 9.26
N GLU A 199 -54.36 9.36 10.14
CA GLU A 199 -55.58 8.61 10.41
C GLU A 199 -56.69 9.49 11.00
N LEU A 200 -56.36 10.33 11.98
CA LEU A 200 -57.30 11.32 12.52
C LEU A 200 -57.78 12.29 11.45
N GLN A 201 -56.90 12.72 10.54
CA GLN A 201 -57.27 13.59 9.43
C GLN A 201 -58.29 12.90 8.50
N VAL A 202 -58.11 11.60 8.20
CA VAL A 202 -59.07 10.81 7.40
C VAL A 202 -60.42 10.76 8.10
N HIS A 203 -60.46 10.43 9.39
CA HIS A 203 -61.71 10.40 10.17
C HIS A 203 -62.43 11.75 10.19
N ILE A 204 -61.69 12.86 10.30
CA ILE A 204 -62.27 14.20 10.22
C ILE A 204 -62.89 14.42 8.84
N THR A 205 -62.19 14.07 7.75
CA THR A 205 -62.74 14.25 6.40
C THR A 205 -63.99 13.40 6.15
N GLU A 206 -64.03 12.18 6.67
CA GLU A 206 -65.18 11.27 6.55
C GLU A 206 -66.38 11.77 7.38
N ALA A 207 -66.13 12.25 8.61
CA ALA A 207 -67.15 12.90 9.43
C ALA A 207 -67.69 14.20 8.77
N MET A 208 -66.83 14.97 8.10
CA MET A 208 -67.26 16.15 7.34
C MET A 208 -68.11 15.78 6.13
N ALA A 209 -67.76 14.71 5.40
CA ALA A 209 -68.53 14.21 4.26
C ALA A 209 -69.92 13.74 4.68
N THR A 210 -70.01 12.90 5.72
CA THR A 210 -71.31 12.46 6.27
C THR A 210 -72.16 13.62 6.78
N THR A 211 -71.54 14.63 7.41
CA THR A 211 -72.26 15.85 7.82
C THR A 211 -72.80 16.62 6.60
N ALA A 212 -72.05 16.67 5.49
CA ALA A 212 -72.51 17.31 4.26
C ALA A 212 -73.68 16.55 3.62
N GLU A 213 -73.61 15.21 3.55
CA GLU A 213 -74.70 14.36 3.08
C GLU A 213 -75.97 14.53 3.92
N GLN A 214 -75.83 14.57 5.25
CA GLN A 214 -76.95 14.82 6.16
C GLN A 214 -77.60 16.19 5.91
N ARG A 215 -76.80 17.26 5.72
CA ARG A 215 -77.32 18.60 5.40
C ARG A 215 -78.09 18.61 4.08
N GLU A 216 -77.58 17.92 3.05
CA GLU A 216 -78.27 17.82 1.76
C GLU A 216 -79.59 17.06 1.89
N LEU A 217 -79.62 15.95 2.64
CA LEU A 217 -80.84 15.20 2.89
C LEU A 217 -81.89 16.04 3.63
N ILE A 218 -81.47 16.80 4.65
CA ILE A 218 -82.35 17.73 5.38
C ILE A 218 -82.92 18.78 4.42
N ALA A 219 -82.08 19.40 3.58
CA ALA A 219 -82.55 20.41 2.61
C ALA A 219 -83.57 19.84 1.62
N ARG A 220 -83.38 18.60 1.16
CA ARG A 220 -84.36 17.90 0.31
C ARG A 220 -85.68 17.66 1.05
N LEU A 221 -85.62 17.19 2.29
CA LEU A 221 -86.82 16.98 3.11
C LEU A 221 -87.57 18.29 3.37
N GLU A 222 -86.86 19.39 3.64
CA GLU A 222 -87.45 20.72 3.79
C GLU A 222 -88.14 21.19 2.50
N GLN A 223 -87.52 20.95 1.35
CA GLN A 223 -88.12 21.25 0.04
C GLN A 223 -89.38 20.41 -0.22
N ASP A 224 -89.34 19.11 0.06
CA ASP A 224 -90.48 18.22 -0.10
C ASP A 224 -91.65 18.62 0.81
N LEU A 225 -91.36 18.98 2.07
CA LEU A 225 -92.36 19.50 3.01
C LEU A 225 -92.97 20.83 2.54
N SER A 226 -92.16 21.74 2.01
CA SER A 226 -92.64 23.01 1.47
C SER A 226 -93.58 22.80 0.27
N THR A 227 -93.29 21.80 -0.56
CA THR A 227 -94.11 21.42 -1.71
C THR A 227 -95.47 20.88 -1.24
N ILE A 228 -95.48 20.01 -0.23
CA ILE A 228 -96.73 19.48 0.37
C ILE A 228 -97.55 20.62 1.00
N GLN A 229 -96.92 21.54 1.73
CA GLN A 229 -97.59 22.69 2.34
C GLN A 229 -98.19 23.65 1.30
N SER A 230 -97.57 23.79 0.13
CA SER A 230 -98.11 24.57 -0.99
C SER A 230 -99.35 23.91 -1.64
N ILE A 231 -99.44 22.58 -1.63
CA ILE A 231 -100.59 21.83 -2.18
C ILE A 231 -101.79 21.87 -1.23
N GLN A 232 -101.58 22.07 0.06
CA GLN A 232 -102.62 21.92 1.09
C GLN A 232 -103.30 23.22 1.55
N ARG A 233 -103.06 24.35 0.86
CA ARG A 233 -103.67 25.65 1.18
C ARG A 233 -104.75 26.01 0.14
N PRO A 234 -106.05 25.80 0.42
CA PRO A 234 -107.11 26.25 -0.48
C PRO A 234 -107.51 27.69 -0.11
N ASP A 235 -107.23 28.64 -0.99
CA ASP A 235 -108.12 29.79 -1.24
C ASP A 235 -107.83 30.37 -2.64
N ALA A 236 -108.93 30.62 -3.36
CA ALA A 236 -109.18 31.22 -4.69
C ALA A 236 -108.11 32.19 -5.26
N GLU A 237 -107.82 32.30 -6.57
CA GLU A 237 -108.69 32.18 -7.76
C GLU A 237 -107.85 32.13 -9.10
N VAL A 238 -108.38 31.36 -10.07
CA VAL A 238 -108.28 31.39 -11.57
C VAL A 238 -106.95 31.10 -12.36
N SER A 239 -107.12 30.11 -13.25
CA SER A 239 -106.29 29.40 -14.28
C SER A 239 -105.90 30.21 -15.56
N PRO A 240 -105.29 29.63 -16.66
CA PRO A 240 -104.78 28.26 -16.92
C PRO A 240 -103.42 28.21 -17.67
N ILE A 241 -103.03 27.01 -18.16
CA ILE A 241 -101.95 26.62 -19.12
C ILE A 241 -100.78 25.93 -18.39
N GLY A 242 -100.42 24.67 -18.62
CA GLY A 242 -100.93 23.65 -19.51
C GLY A 242 -100.02 22.41 -19.40
N ARG A 243 -100.66 21.24 -19.29
CA ARG A 243 -100.23 19.91 -19.76
C ARG A 243 -98.92 19.26 -19.24
N HIS A 244 -99.17 18.08 -18.67
CA HIS A 244 -98.51 16.78 -18.90
C HIS A 244 -97.35 16.35 -17.99
N PHE A 245 -97.72 15.55 -16.97
CA PHE A 245 -97.07 14.26 -16.68
C PHE A 245 -97.65 13.19 -17.64
N PRO A 246 -96.92 12.13 -18.06
CA PRO A 246 -96.76 10.96 -17.17
C PRO A 246 -95.49 10.08 -17.35
N GLY A 247 -95.24 9.24 -16.33
CA GLY A 247 -94.65 7.88 -16.44
C GLY A 247 -93.14 7.79 -16.69
N SER A 248 -92.34 7.19 -15.80
CA SER A 248 -92.17 5.74 -15.57
C SER A 248 -91.23 5.06 -16.57
N GLU A 249 -90.30 4.29 -16.00
CA GLU A 249 -89.39 3.30 -16.60
C GLU A 249 -88.10 3.77 -17.26
N GLY A 250 -87.04 3.03 -16.94
CA GLY A 250 -85.66 3.38 -17.23
C GLY A 250 -85.29 3.21 -18.69
N THR A 251 -84.47 4.13 -19.18
CA THR A 251 -83.36 3.83 -20.10
C THR A 251 -82.44 5.05 -20.09
N SER A 252 -81.14 4.79 -20.21
CA SER A 252 -80.11 5.71 -20.72
C SER A 252 -80.66 7.01 -21.33
N GLY A 253 -80.43 8.15 -20.67
CA GLY A 253 -80.86 9.47 -21.11
C GLY A 253 -79.86 10.53 -20.68
N SER A 254 -79.36 11.25 -21.68
CA SER A 254 -78.40 12.35 -21.63
C SER A 254 -78.58 13.33 -20.47
N LEU A 255 -77.47 13.66 -19.79
CA LEU A 255 -77.37 14.79 -18.89
C LEU A 255 -77.72 16.10 -19.62
N PRO A 256 -78.38 17.07 -18.94
CA PRO A 256 -78.71 18.37 -19.54
C PRO A 256 -77.43 19.10 -19.98
N GLU A 257 -77.37 19.57 -21.23
CA GLU A 257 -76.17 20.14 -21.87
C GLU A 257 -75.41 21.14 -20.96
N GLY A 258 -76.13 22.02 -20.24
CA GLY A 258 -75.51 23.00 -19.35
C GLY A 258 -74.76 22.43 -18.13
N GLN A 259 -75.13 21.25 -17.64
CA GLN A 259 -74.43 20.58 -16.55
C GLN A 259 -73.18 19.85 -17.05
N VAL A 260 -73.23 19.33 -18.28
CA VAL A 260 -72.10 18.72 -18.96
C VAL A 260 -71.05 19.78 -19.30
N ASP A 261 -71.48 20.97 -19.76
CA ASP A 261 -70.59 22.10 -20.03
C ASP A 261 -69.90 22.63 -18.77
N SER A 262 -70.61 22.69 -17.64
CA SER A 262 -70.03 23.09 -16.35
C SER A 262 -69.02 22.07 -15.83
N LEU A 263 -69.29 20.76 -15.98
CA LEU A 263 -68.35 19.70 -15.61
C LEU A 263 -67.12 19.68 -16.52
N LEU A 264 -67.32 19.87 -17.83
CA LEU A 264 -66.23 20.00 -18.80
C LEU A 264 -65.36 21.22 -18.50
N SER A 265 -65.96 22.35 -18.12
CA SER A 265 -65.24 23.56 -17.69
C SER A 265 -64.37 23.29 -16.45
N ILE A 266 -64.93 22.65 -15.42
CA ILE A 266 -64.18 22.32 -14.19
C ILE A 266 -63.04 21.35 -14.50
N ILE A 267 -63.29 20.28 -15.25
CA ILE A 267 -62.27 19.28 -15.64
C ILE A 267 -61.18 19.94 -16.49
N SER A 268 -61.55 20.84 -17.39
CA SER A 268 -60.59 21.59 -18.21
C SER A 268 -59.68 22.47 -17.35
N SER A 269 -60.24 23.14 -16.33
CA SER A 269 -59.48 23.99 -15.41
C SER A 269 -58.56 23.16 -14.50
N GLN A 270 -59.01 21.99 -14.03
CA GLN A 270 -58.19 21.08 -13.24
C GLN A 270 -57.04 20.52 -14.08
N ARG A 271 -57.32 20.08 -15.32
CA ARG A 271 -56.29 19.63 -16.26
C ARG A 271 -55.26 20.72 -16.52
N GLU A 272 -55.68 21.97 -16.65
CA GLU A 272 -54.78 23.09 -16.89
C GLU A 272 -53.91 23.39 -15.66
N ARG A 273 -54.48 23.34 -14.44
CA ARG A 273 -53.71 23.46 -13.20
C ARG A 273 -52.70 22.33 -13.01
N PHE A 274 -53.08 21.09 -13.30
CA PHE A 274 -52.15 19.95 -13.25
C PHE A 274 -51.05 20.09 -14.30
N ARG A 275 -51.36 20.53 -15.52
CA ARG A 275 -50.38 20.79 -16.57
C ARG A 275 -49.38 21.88 -16.13
N ALA A 276 -49.87 22.98 -15.55
CA ALA A 276 -49.03 24.05 -15.04
C ALA A 276 -48.10 23.57 -13.90
N ARG A 277 -48.64 22.84 -12.92
CA ARG A 277 -47.84 22.26 -11.82
C ARG A 277 -46.81 21.25 -12.33
N ASN A 278 -47.16 20.46 -13.34
CA ASN A 278 -46.23 19.50 -13.92
C ASN A 278 -45.09 20.21 -14.68
N GLN A 279 -45.39 21.30 -15.40
CA GLN A 279 -44.37 22.14 -16.02
C GLN A 279 -43.45 22.80 -15.00
N GLU A 280 -43.99 23.27 -13.87
CA GLU A 280 -43.21 23.85 -12.77
C GLU A 280 -42.28 22.81 -12.13
N LEU A 281 -42.79 21.61 -11.81
CA LEU A 281 -41.98 20.50 -11.29
C LEU A 281 -40.91 20.04 -12.28
N GLU A 282 -41.22 20.01 -13.58
CA GLU A 282 -40.21 19.75 -14.61
C GLU A 282 -39.13 20.83 -14.66
N ALA A 283 -39.50 22.11 -14.47
CA ALA A 283 -38.55 23.22 -14.44
C ALA A 283 -37.65 23.17 -13.20
N GLU A 284 -38.22 22.90 -12.02
CA GLU A 284 -37.47 22.69 -10.78
C GLU A 284 -36.52 21.50 -10.88
N SER A 285 -36.98 20.39 -11.46
CA SER A 285 -36.14 19.20 -11.70
C SER A 285 -34.95 19.53 -12.59
N ARG A 286 -35.18 20.23 -13.72
CA ARG A 286 -34.09 20.69 -14.62
C ARG A 286 -33.12 21.62 -13.90
N LEU A 287 -33.61 22.51 -13.04
CA LEU A 287 -32.79 23.47 -12.30
C LEU A 287 -31.96 22.76 -11.23
N ALA A 288 -32.54 21.78 -10.51
CA ALA A 288 -31.81 20.92 -9.60
C ALA A 288 -30.72 20.11 -10.31
N GLN A 289 -31.02 19.56 -11.50
CA GLN A 289 -30.02 18.89 -12.34
C GLN A 289 -28.86 19.81 -12.73
N HIS A 290 -29.16 21.05 -13.12
CA HIS A 290 -28.13 22.03 -13.47
C HIS A 290 -27.24 22.36 -12.26
N THR A 291 -27.83 22.53 -11.07
CA THR A 291 -27.09 22.76 -9.82
C THR A 291 -26.19 21.59 -9.47
N ILE A 292 -26.66 20.34 -9.63
CA ILE A 292 -25.83 19.15 -9.41
C ILE A 292 -24.63 19.14 -10.35
N GLN A 293 -24.83 19.46 -11.63
CA GLN A 293 -23.74 19.52 -12.61
C GLN A 293 -22.72 20.62 -12.28
N ALA A 294 -23.20 21.80 -11.86
CA ALA A 294 -22.33 22.89 -11.44
C ALA A 294 -21.48 22.50 -10.21
N LEU A 295 -22.09 21.93 -9.18
CA LEU A 295 -21.40 21.45 -7.98
C LEU A 295 -20.40 20.33 -8.30
N GLN A 296 -20.74 19.42 -9.23
CA GLN A 296 -19.79 18.41 -9.70
C GLN A 296 -18.56 19.04 -10.37
N GLY A 297 -18.76 20.07 -11.21
CA GLY A 297 -17.68 20.82 -11.83
C GLY A 297 -16.78 21.54 -10.82
N GLU A 298 -17.36 22.17 -9.80
CA GLU A 298 -16.60 22.79 -8.70
C GLU A 298 -15.80 21.76 -7.91
N LEU A 299 -16.39 20.60 -7.62
CA LEU A 299 -15.74 19.51 -6.89
C LEU A 299 -14.54 18.97 -7.69
N ASP A 300 -14.69 18.81 -9.01
CA ASP A 300 -13.60 18.39 -9.89
C ASP A 300 -12.50 19.47 -10.03
N SER A 301 -12.88 20.76 -10.06
CA SER A 301 -11.92 21.87 -10.02
C SER A 301 -11.12 21.87 -8.71
N LEU A 302 -11.79 21.77 -7.57
CA LEU A 302 -11.15 21.70 -6.25
C LEU A 302 -10.25 20.47 -6.12
N ARG A 303 -10.67 19.32 -6.65
CA ARG A 303 -9.80 18.13 -6.72
C ARG A 303 -8.55 18.40 -7.55
N ALA A 304 -8.68 19.02 -8.72
CA ALA A 304 -7.54 19.35 -9.58
C ALA A 304 -6.56 20.32 -8.89
N ASP A 305 -7.08 21.32 -8.18
CA ASP A 305 -6.26 22.30 -7.47
C ASP A 305 -5.62 21.71 -6.20
N ASN A 306 -6.32 20.83 -5.48
CA ASN A 306 -5.75 20.07 -4.36
C ASN A 306 -4.60 19.18 -4.83
N ILE A 307 -4.74 18.52 -5.98
CA ILE A 307 -3.64 17.73 -6.57
C ILE A 307 -2.46 18.65 -6.88
N LYS A 308 -2.66 19.78 -7.59
CA LYS A 308 -1.58 20.75 -7.89
C LYS A 308 -0.89 21.29 -6.63
N LEU A 309 -1.66 21.57 -5.58
CA LEU A 309 -1.12 22.03 -4.30
C LEU A 309 -0.25 20.94 -3.66
N PHE A 310 -0.71 19.69 -3.71
CA PHE A 310 0.07 18.55 -3.28
C PHE A 310 1.39 18.40 -4.08
N GLU A 311 1.37 18.60 -5.41
CA GLU A 311 2.61 18.60 -6.22
C GLU A 311 3.59 19.67 -5.73
N LYS A 312 3.10 20.89 -5.43
CA LYS A 312 3.92 21.98 -4.88
C LYS A 312 4.48 21.64 -3.50
N ILE A 313 3.67 21.05 -2.62
CA ILE A 313 4.11 20.62 -1.28
C ILE A 313 5.19 19.55 -1.42
N LYS A 314 4.99 18.52 -2.25
CA LYS A 314 5.97 17.45 -2.51
C LYS A 314 7.25 18.00 -3.13
N PHE A 315 7.15 18.95 -4.06
CA PHE A 315 8.30 19.64 -4.64
C PHE A 315 9.09 20.42 -3.57
N LEU A 316 8.40 21.12 -2.65
CA LEU A 316 9.05 21.84 -1.55
C LEU A 316 9.62 20.90 -0.47
N GLN A 317 8.96 19.76 -0.19
CA GLN A 317 9.47 18.70 0.70
C GLN A 317 10.67 17.95 0.11
N SER A 318 10.82 17.92 -1.22
CA SER A 318 11.97 17.31 -1.88
C SER A 318 13.28 18.08 -1.62
N TYR A 319 13.21 19.32 -1.11
CA TYR A 319 14.34 19.97 -0.47
C TYR A 319 14.59 19.35 0.91
N PRO A 320 15.81 18.85 1.18
CA PRO A 320 16.07 18.07 2.37
C PRO A 320 15.99 18.97 3.62
N GLY A 321 14.92 18.83 4.41
CA GLY A 321 14.82 19.60 5.65
C GLY A 321 13.59 19.40 6.55
N ARG A 322 12.50 18.76 6.11
CA ARG A 322 11.30 18.65 6.96
C ARG A 322 10.60 17.30 6.83
N GLY A 323 11.00 16.35 7.68
CA GLY A 323 10.23 15.13 7.93
C GLY A 323 9.04 15.44 8.83
N GLY A 324 7.84 15.48 8.25
CA GLY A 324 6.56 15.60 8.95
C GLY A 324 5.76 14.32 8.82
N SER A 325 4.98 14.01 9.85
CA SER A 325 4.12 12.83 9.97
C SER A 325 3.19 12.68 8.77
N SER A 326 3.24 11.52 8.11
CA SER A 326 2.42 11.17 6.94
C SER A 326 0.95 11.07 7.33
N ASP A 327 0.13 11.97 6.81
CA ASP A 327 -1.33 12.00 7.02
C ASP A 327 -2.07 11.14 5.96
N ASP A 328 -3.21 10.54 6.29
CA ASP A 328 -3.98 9.67 5.37
C ASP A 328 -4.48 10.43 4.13
N THR A 329 -4.75 11.73 4.29
CA THR A 329 -5.12 12.62 3.18
C THR A 329 -3.96 12.83 2.21
N GLU A 330 -2.73 12.93 2.73
CA GLU A 330 -1.49 13.04 1.96
C GLU A 330 -1.25 11.78 1.12
N LEU A 331 -1.52 10.59 1.69
CA LEU A 331 -1.40 9.31 0.99
C LEU A 331 -2.40 9.20 -0.18
N ARG A 332 -3.64 9.67 -0.02
CA ARG A 332 -4.65 9.65 -1.11
C ARG A 332 -4.26 10.55 -2.28
N TYR A 333 -3.80 11.77 -2.00
CA TYR A 333 -3.35 12.68 -3.05
C TYR A 333 -1.99 12.26 -3.65
N SER A 334 -1.10 11.64 -2.85
CA SER A 334 0.15 11.04 -3.34
C SER A 334 -0.10 9.93 -4.33
N SER A 335 -1.04 9.03 -4.04
CA SER A 335 -1.45 7.97 -4.96
C SER A 335 -1.99 8.53 -6.28
N GLN A 336 -2.84 9.56 -6.25
CA GLN A 336 -3.39 10.20 -7.46
C GLN A 336 -2.31 10.95 -8.27
N TYR A 337 -1.33 11.54 -7.59
CA TYR A 337 -0.18 12.20 -8.21
C TYR A 337 0.75 11.19 -8.89
N GLU A 338 1.13 10.11 -8.21
CA GLU A 338 2.02 9.07 -8.76
C GLU A 338 1.40 8.34 -9.95
N GLU A 339 0.08 8.13 -9.94
CA GLU A 339 -0.66 7.59 -11.08
C GLU A 339 -0.60 8.50 -12.32
N ARG A 340 -0.49 9.83 -12.12
CA ARG A 340 -0.33 10.80 -13.21
C ARG A 340 1.11 10.95 -13.68
N LEU A 341 2.10 10.79 -12.79
CA LEU A 341 3.51 10.99 -13.13
C LEU A 341 4.19 9.80 -13.79
N ASP A 342 3.70 8.58 -13.62
CA ASP A 342 4.33 7.40 -14.18
C ASP A 342 3.74 7.04 -15.57
N PRO A 343 4.36 7.48 -16.69
CA PRO A 343 3.91 7.14 -18.04
C PRO A 343 3.96 5.63 -18.33
N PHE A 344 4.74 4.86 -17.57
CA PHE A 344 4.79 3.40 -17.71
C PHE A 344 3.65 2.70 -16.99
N SER A 345 3.09 3.28 -15.92
CA SER A 345 1.91 2.75 -15.25
C SER A 345 0.67 2.85 -16.15
N SER A 346 0.50 3.97 -16.84
CA SER A 346 -0.60 4.20 -17.77
C SER A 346 -0.39 3.44 -19.08
N PHE A 347 0.86 3.29 -19.56
CA PHE A 347 1.19 2.40 -20.67
C PHE A 347 0.92 0.92 -20.33
N SER A 348 1.39 0.43 -19.17
CA SER A 348 1.20 -0.97 -18.76
C SER A 348 -0.27 -1.33 -18.51
N LYS A 349 -1.07 -0.40 -17.97
CA LYS A 349 -2.53 -0.54 -17.88
C LYS A 349 -3.16 -0.66 -19.27
N ARG A 350 -2.77 0.22 -20.20
CA ARG A 350 -3.28 0.25 -21.58
C ARG A 350 -2.83 -0.98 -22.39
N GLU A 351 -1.62 -1.49 -22.14
CA GLU A 351 -1.10 -2.74 -22.73
C GLU A 351 -1.81 -3.98 -22.17
N ARG A 352 -2.03 -4.05 -20.85
CA ARG A 352 -2.86 -5.11 -20.23
C ARG A 352 -4.29 -5.10 -20.78
N GLN A 353 -4.85 -3.91 -21.02
CA GLN A 353 -6.19 -3.78 -21.59
C GLN A 353 -6.23 -4.19 -23.07
N ARG A 354 -5.20 -3.87 -23.87
CA ARG A 354 -5.05 -4.40 -25.23
C ARG A 354 -4.93 -5.92 -25.25
N LYS A 355 -4.09 -6.48 -24.38
CA LYS A 355 -3.95 -7.94 -24.22
C LYS A 355 -5.26 -8.59 -23.77
N TYR A 356 -6.01 -7.94 -22.87
CA TYR A 356 -7.31 -8.43 -22.44
C TYR A 356 -8.35 -8.39 -23.57
N LEU A 357 -8.33 -7.35 -24.41
CA LEU A 357 -9.22 -7.22 -25.56
C LEU A 357 -8.85 -8.19 -26.68
N SER A 358 -7.56 -8.54 -26.85
CA SER A 358 -7.11 -9.54 -27.82
C SER A 358 -7.36 -10.99 -27.41
N LEU A 359 -7.84 -11.25 -26.19
CA LEU A 359 -8.22 -12.60 -25.75
C LEU A 359 -9.53 -13.05 -26.38
N SER A 360 -9.60 -14.36 -26.66
CA SER A 360 -10.79 -15.04 -27.17
C SER A 360 -11.99 -14.82 -26.22
N PRO A 361 -13.24 -14.73 -26.73
CA PRO A 361 -14.43 -14.61 -25.88
C PRO A 361 -14.52 -15.69 -24.79
N TRP A 362 -14.06 -16.90 -25.08
CA TRP A 362 -14.01 -18.02 -24.13
C TRP A 362 -12.94 -17.86 -23.04
N ASP A 363 -11.80 -17.27 -23.39
CA ASP A 363 -10.75 -16.93 -22.41
C ASP A 363 -11.20 -15.80 -21.50
N LYS A 364 -11.94 -14.81 -22.03
CA LYS A 364 -12.54 -13.72 -21.25
C LYS A 364 -13.57 -14.24 -20.27
N ALA A 365 -14.42 -15.18 -20.68
CA ALA A 365 -15.40 -15.84 -19.82
C ALA A 365 -14.69 -16.60 -18.67
N THR A 366 -13.68 -17.40 -18.99
CA THR A 366 -12.90 -18.14 -17.98
C THR A 366 -12.17 -17.20 -17.01
N LEU A 367 -11.59 -16.10 -17.49
CA LEU A 367 -10.95 -15.09 -16.64
C LEU A 367 -11.95 -14.32 -15.77
N SER A 368 -13.14 -14.03 -16.28
CA SER A 368 -14.21 -13.42 -15.48
C SER A 368 -14.72 -14.38 -14.40
N MET A 369 -14.87 -15.67 -14.74
CA MET A 369 -15.24 -16.73 -13.79
C MET A 369 -14.16 -16.90 -12.72
N GLY A 370 -12.88 -16.93 -13.12
CA GLY A 370 -11.74 -16.99 -12.22
C GLY A 370 -11.68 -15.78 -11.28
N ARG A 371 -11.84 -14.56 -11.79
CA ARG A 371 -11.89 -13.36 -10.93
C ARG A 371 -13.10 -13.36 -9.99
N LEU A 372 -14.25 -13.87 -10.42
CA LEU A 372 -15.44 -13.96 -9.58
C LEU A 372 -15.21 -14.93 -8.40
N VAL A 373 -14.57 -16.07 -8.67
CA VAL A 373 -14.17 -17.04 -7.64
C VAL A 373 -13.08 -16.47 -6.71
N LEU A 374 -12.09 -15.74 -7.24
CA LEU A 374 -10.98 -15.21 -6.44
C LEU A 374 -11.34 -13.93 -5.66
N SER A 375 -12.26 -13.11 -6.15
CA SER A 375 -12.61 -11.83 -5.52
C SER A 375 -13.53 -11.98 -4.31
N ASN A 376 -14.35 -13.03 -4.26
CA ASN A 376 -15.31 -13.24 -3.17
C ASN A 376 -14.84 -14.35 -2.22
N LYS A 377 -14.76 -14.02 -0.92
CA LYS A 377 -14.38 -14.96 0.15
C LYS A 377 -15.31 -16.18 0.18
N MET A 378 -16.61 -15.99 -0.05
CA MET A 378 -17.59 -17.09 -0.07
C MET A 378 -17.41 -18.00 -1.31
N ALA A 379 -17.16 -17.41 -2.48
CA ALA A 379 -16.95 -18.18 -3.72
C ALA A 379 -15.68 -19.05 -3.64
N ARG A 380 -14.62 -18.53 -2.99
CA ARG A 380 -13.40 -19.29 -2.73
C ARG A 380 -13.65 -20.51 -1.84
N THR A 381 -14.41 -20.34 -0.77
CA THR A 381 -14.78 -21.44 0.14
C THR A 381 -15.63 -22.50 -0.58
N ILE A 382 -16.61 -22.08 -1.37
CA ILE A 382 -17.46 -23.01 -2.16
C ILE A 382 -16.61 -23.77 -3.19
N SER A 383 -15.71 -23.09 -3.91
CA SER A 383 -14.82 -23.72 -4.89
C SER A 383 -13.90 -24.75 -4.24
N PHE A 384 -13.37 -24.47 -3.04
CA PHE A 384 -12.53 -25.40 -2.29
C PHE A 384 -13.31 -26.69 -1.96
N PHE A 385 -14.49 -26.57 -1.37
CA PHE A 385 -15.32 -27.74 -1.04
C PHE A 385 -15.80 -28.49 -2.28
N TYR A 386 -16.10 -27.80 -3.37
CA TYR A 386 -16.45 -28.42 -4.65
C TYR A 386 -15.29 -29.26 -5.20
N THR A 387 -14.06 -28.73 -5.19
CA THR A 387 -12.88 -29.50 -5.62
C THR A 387 -12.62 -30.69 -4.72
N LEU A 388 -12.75 -30.54 -3.40
CA LEU A 388 -12.57 -31.63 -2.44
C LEU A 388 -13.62 -32.73 -2.65
N PHE A 389 -14.88 -32.35 -2.85
CA PHE A 389 -15.96 -33.28 -3.15
C PHE A 389 -15.70 -34.05 -4.45
N LEU A 390 -15.28 -33.37 -5.51
CA LEU A 390 -14.92 -34.04 -6.77
C LEU A 390 -13.77 -35.02 -6.58
N HIS A 391 -12.73 -34.66 -5.82
CA HIS A 391 -11.63 -35.58 -5.52
C HIS A 391 -12.12 -36.80 -4.73
N CYS A 392 -12.96 -36.60 -3.70
CA CYS A 392 -13.57 -37.70 -2.97
C CYS A 392 -14.40 -38.60 -3.90
N LEU A 393 -15.18 -38.03 -4.81
CA LEU A 393 -15.99 -38.79 -5.76
C LEU A 393 -15.12 -39.62 -6.70
N VAL A 394 -14.07 -39.01 -7.29
CA VAL A 394 -13.11 -39.72 -8.13
C VAL A 394 -12.43 -40.85 -7.36
N PHE A 395 -12.00 -40.61 -6.12
CA PHE A 395 -11.44 -41.65 -5.26
C PHE A 395 -12.42 -42.78 -4.98
N LEU A 396 -13.70 -42.48 -4.73
CA LEU A 396 -14.74 -43.49 -4.50
C LEU A 396 -14.99 -44.34 -5.76
N VAL A 397 -15.01 -43.72 -6.94
CA VAL A 397 -15.16 -44.44 -8.22
C VAL A 397 -13.95 -45.34 -8.47
N LEU A 398 -12.74 -44.84 -8.30
CA LEU A 398 -11.51 -45.63 -8.42
C LEU A 398 -11.45 -46.75 -7.39
N TYR A 399 -11.85 -46.49 -6.15
CA TYR A 399 -11.93 -47.50 -5.10
C TYR A 399 -12.95 -48.60 -5.45
N LYS A 400 -14.12 -48.23 -5.98
CA LYS A 400 -15.14 -49.20 -6.41
C LYS A 400 -14.67 -50.04 -7.59
N LEU A 401 -14.00 -49.44 -8.57
CA LEU A 401 -13.40 -50.16 -9.70
C LEU A 401 -12.33 -51.13 -9.22
N ALA A 402 -11.38 -50.66 -8.41
CA ALA A 402 -10.30 -51.49 -7.87
C ALA A 402 -10.83 -52.64 -6.99
N TRP A 403 -11.83 -52.37 -6.16
CA TRP A 403 -12.48 -53.39 -5.31
C TRP A 403 -13.23 -54.43 -6.15
N SER A 404 -13.94 -54.01 -7.20
CA SER A 404 -14.64 -54.93 -8.09
C SER A 404 -13.64 -55.85 -8.80
N GLU A 405 -12.54 -55.28 -9.30
CA GLU A 405 -11.49 -56.03 -9.99
C GLU A 405 -10.75 -56.99 -9.04
N SER A 406 -10.53 -56.61 -7.78
CA SER A 406 -9.90 -57.49 -6.78
C SER A 406 -10.80 -58.68 -6.43
N VAL A 407 -12.11 -58.46 -6.26
CA VAL A 407 -13.07 -59.55 -5.97
C VAL A 407 -13.16 -60.56 -7.11
N GLU A 408 -13.13 -60.08 -8.37
CA GLU A 408 -13.11 -60.96 -9.54
C GLU A 408 -11.83 -61.81 -9.59
N ARG A 409 -10.66 -61.20 -9.32
CA ARG A 409 -9.39 -61.93 -9.21
C ARG A 409 -9.39 -62.96 -8.09
N ASP A 410 -9.89 -62.61 -6.91
CA ASP A 410 -9.96 -63.52 -5.76
C ASP A 410 -10.92 -64.69 -6.02
N CYS A 411 -12.02 -64.45 -6.72
CA CYS A 411 -12.96 -65.49 -7.15
C CYS A 411 -12.29 -66.46 -8.14
N ALA A 412 -11.58 -65.93 -9.15
CA ALA A 412 -10.84 -66.73 -10.11
C ALA A 412 -9.73 -67.56 -9.44
N ALA A 413 -8.96 -66.96 -8.53
CA ALA A 413 -7.92 -67.64 -7.77
C ALA A 413 -8.50 -68.75 -6.87
N THR A 414 -9.64 -68.49 -6.22
CA THR A 414 -10.33 -69.48 -5.39
C THR A 414 -10.90 -70.63 -6.24
N CYS A 415 -11.43 -70.34 -7.42
CA CYS A 415 -11.90 -71.34 -8.37
C CYS A 415 -10.75 -72.24 -8.85
N ALA A 416 -9.64 -71.63 -9.27
CA ALA A 416 -8.43 -72.35 -9.68
C ALA A 416 -7.88 -73.24 -8.57
N LYS A 417 -7.83 -72.73 -7.32
CA LYS A 417 -7.40 -73.50 -6.16
C LYS A 417 -8.31 -74.71 -5.89
N LYS A 418 -9.64 -74.51 -5.89
CA LYS A 418 -10.59 -75.61 -5.69
C LYS A 418 -10.49 -76.66 -6.79
N PHE A 419 -10.26 -76.25 -8.04
CA PHE A 419 -10.05 -77.16 -9.15
C PHE A 419 -8.75 -77.98 -8.96
N ALA A 420 -7.65 -77.33 -8.58
CA ALA A 420 -6.39 -78.00 -8.28
C ALA A 420 -6.54 -79.00 -7.11
N ASP A 421 -7.21 -78.60 -6.03
CA ASP A 421 -7.49 -79.48 -4.88
C ASP A 421 -8.37 -80.68 -5.28
N HIS A 422 -9.36 -80.48 -6.16
CA HIS A 422 -10.19 -81.57 -6.69
C HIS A 422 -9.38 -82.52 -7.58
N LEU A 423 -8.54 -81.99 -8.47
CA LEU A 423 -7.67 -82.80 -9.32
C LEU A 423 -6.71 -83.66 -8.48
N HIS A 424 -6.06 -83.08 -7.48
CA HIS A 424 -5.17 -83.79 -6.56
C HIS A 424 -5.91 -84.87 -5.75
N LYS A 425 -7.13 -84.60 -5.29
CA LYS A 425 -7.87 -85.55 -4.45
C LYS A 425 -8.50 -86.71 -5.24
N PHE A 426 -8.97 -86.47 -6.46
CA PHE A 426 -9.76 -87.44 -7.21
C PHE A 426 -9.02 -88.03 -8.42
N HIS A 427 -7.98 -87.38 -8.95
CA HIS A 427 -7.28 -87.82 -10.16
C HIS A 427 -5.80 -88.18 -9.93
N GLU A 428 -5.22 -87.96 -8.75
CA GLU A 428 -3.82 -88.35 -8.51
C GLU A 428 -3.65 -89.85 -8.16
N ASN A 429 -4.70 -90.51 -7.64
CA ASN A 429 -4.68 -91.95 -7.34
C ASN A 429 -5.23 -92.84 -8.46
N ASP A 430 -5.84 -92.25 -9.50
CA ASP A 430 -6.27 -92.96 -10.71
C ASP A 430 -5.36 -92.53 -11.87
N ASN A 431 -4.25 -93.28 -12.00
CA ASN A 431 -3.52 -93.56 -13.23
C ASN A 431 -2.09 -93.02 -13.32
N GLY A 432 -1.14 -93.92 -13.01
CA GLY A 432 0.11 -94.08 -13.76
C GLY A 432 -0.09 -94.50 -15.23
N ALA A 433 -1.12 -94.01 -15.91
CA ALA A 433 -1.37 -94.24 -17.32
C ALA A 433 -2.40 -93.22 -17.84
N VAL A 434 -1.96 -92.27 -18.66
CA VAL A 434 -2.81 -91.33 -19.43
C VAL A 434 -3.17 -90.01 -18.71
N ALA A 435 -2.19 -89.12 -18.58
CA ALA A 435 -2.43 -87.68 -18.45
C ALA A 435 -1.30 -86.84 -19.11
N GLY A 436 -0.81 -87.30 -20.26
CA GLY A 436 -0.21 -86.38 -21.24
C GLY A 436 -1.36 -85.66 -21.97
N ASP A 437 -1.17 -84.40 -22.33
CA ASP A 437 -2.08 -83.54 -23.11
C ASP A 437 -3.25 -82.85 -22.40
N LEU A 438 -3.01 -82.11 -21.30
CA LEU A 438 -4.04 -81.16 -20.84
C LEU A 438 -3.53 -79.85 -20.20
N TRP A 439 -2.45 -79.27 -20.72
CA TRP A 439 -2.08 -77.87 -20.44
C TRP A 439 -1.59 -77.17 -21.72
N GLN A 440 -2.54 -76.71 -22.52
CA GLN A 440 -2.38 -75.66 -23.54
C GLN A 440 -3.43 -74.58 -23.31
#